data_AF-U2Q1C5-F1
#
_entry.id   AF-U2Q1C5-F1
#
_cell.length_a   1.000
_cell.length_b   1.000
_cell.length_c   1.000
_cell.angle_alpha   90.00
_cell.angle_beta   90.00
_cell.angle_gamma   90.00
#
_symmetry.space_group_name_H-M   'P 1'
#
loop_
_entity.id
_entity.type
_entity.pdbx_description
1 polymer ?
#
loop_
_entity_poly.entity_id
_entity_poly.type
_entity_poly.pdbx_seq_one_letter_code
_entity_poly.pdbx_strand_id
1 'polypeptide(L)' 'MKNDNVNSPNHYKLNGLEVEAIDVIKATVKDFNSFCHGNIIKYVLRANKKNGVEDFKKAKKYIEMMIGDEN' A
#
# COMPACT_ATOMS: atom_id res chain seq x y z
N MET A 1 2.77 7.32 -20.92
CA MET A 1 2.70 6.10 -20.10
C MET A 1 2.12 6.50 -18.74
N LYS A 2 1.01 5.89 -18.30
CA LYS A 2 0.39 6.21 -17.01
C LYS A 2 1.26 5.62 -15.90
N ASN A 3 1.81 6.47 -15.03
CA ASN A 3 2.47 6.03 -13.80
C ASN A 3 1.43 5.34 -12.91
N ASP A 4 1.58 4.03 -12.66
CA ASP A 4 0.75 3.31 -11.71
C ASP A 4 1.27 3.55 -10.28
N ASN A 5 0.90 4.71 -9.74
CA ASN A 5 1.24 5.12 -8.37
C ASN A 5 0.48 4.33 -7.29
N VAL A 6 -0.39 3.39 -7.66
CA VAL A 6 -1.15 2.55 -6.72
C VAL A 6 -0.43 1.22 -6.56
N ASN A 7 -0.08 0.58 -7.68
CA ASN A 7 0.48 -0.76 -7.63
C ASN A 7 2.00 -0.78 -7.54
N SER A 8 2.70 0.11 -8.26
CA SER A 8 4.17 0.13 -8.30
C SER A 8 4.70 1.56 -8.37
N PRO A 9 4.70 2.29 -7.23
CA PRO A 9 5.30 3.62 -7.19
C PRO A 9 6.82 3.51 -7.39
N ASN A 10 7.36 4.24 -8.37
CA ASN A 10 8.78 4.16 -8.76
C ASN A 10 9.79 4.37 -7.61
N HIS A 11 9.40 5.04 -6.53
CA HIS A 11 10.28 5.35 -5.40
C HIS A 11 10.35 4.27 -4.32
N TYR A 12 9.62 3.15 -4.43
CA TYR A 12 9.64 2.06 -3.45
C TYR A 12 10.41 0.81 -3.90
N LYS A 13 10.93 0.79 -5.14
CA LYS A 13 11.77 -0.32 -5.60
C LYS A 13 13.19 -0.14 -5.10
N LEU A 14 13.74 -1.17 -4.47
CA LEU A 14 15.16 -1.21 -4.15
C LEU A 14 15.93 -1.57 -5.43
N ASN A 15 16.76 -0.66 -5.93
CA ASN A 15 17.50 -0.86 -7.17
C ASN A 15 18.31 -2.16 -7.13
N GLY A 16 18.06 -3.06 -8.10
CA GLY A 16 18.77 -4.34 -8.25
C GLY A 16 18.13 -5.54 -7.53
N LEU A 17 17.01 -5.36 -6.82
CA LEU A 17 16.24 -6.44 -6.19
C LEU A 17 14.77 -6.33 -6.65
N GLU A 18 14.15 -7.45 -7.03
CA GLU A 18 12.70 -7.54 -7.29
C GLU A 18 11.87 -7.48 -5.99
N VAL A 19 12.28 -6.64 -5.05
CA VAL A 19 11.70 -6.51 -3.71
C VAL A 19 11.13 -5.10 -3.57
N GLU A 20 9.85 -5.00 -3.25
CA GLU A 20 9.21 -3.73 -2.94
C GLU A 20 9.39 -3.40 -1.45
N ALA A 21 9.38 -2.10 -1.10
CA ALA A 21 9.47 -1.67 0.29
C ALA A 21 8.44 -2.34 1.23
N ILE A 22 7.26 -2.70 0.70
CA ILE A 22 6.21 -3.39 1.45
C ILE A 22 6.64 -4.80 1.90
N ASP A 23 7.45 -5.50 1.10
CA ASP A 23 7.95 -6.84 1.41
C ASP A 23 8.93 -6.79 2.58
N VAL A 24 9.82 -5.79 2.57
CA VAL A 24 10.74 -5.53 3.69
C VAL A 24 9.98 -5.19 4.96
N ILE A 25 8.96 -4.32 4.87
CA ILE A 25 8.10 -3.97 6.01
C ILE A 25 7.44 -5.23 6.56
N LYS A 26 6.81 -6.05 5.70
CA LYS A 26 6.13 -7.29 6.10
C LYS A 26 7.07 -8.28 6.80
N ALA A 27 8.33 -8.37 6.37
CA ALA A 27 9.33 -9.25 6.97
C ALA A 27 9.92 -8.71 8.30
N THR A 28 9.84 -7.40 8.56
CA THR A 28 10.52 -6.76 9.69
C THR A 28 9.58 -6.34 10.83
N VAL A 29 8.32 -6.04 10.55
CA VAL A 29 7.36 -5.64 11.58
C VAL A 29 6.77 -6.84 12.29
N LYS A 30 6.62 -6.74 13.61
CA LYS A 30 5.98 -7.79 14.43
C LYS A 30 4.48 -7.91 14.15
N ASP A 31 3.83 -6.80 13.83
CA ASP A 31 2.39 -6.74 13.54
C ASP A 31 2.13 -5.94 12.27
N PHE A 32 2.03 -6.67 11.15
CA PHE A 32 1.74 -6.08 9.84
C PHE A 32 0.30 -5.58 9.73
N ASN A 33 -0.64 -6.16 10.48
CA ASN A 33 -2.04 -5.73 10.45
C ASN A 33 -2.21 -4.33 11.03
N SER A 34 -1.50 -4.00 12.11
CA SER A 34 -1.46 -2.62 12.63
C SER A 34 -0.90 -1.61 11.62
N PHE A 35 0.12 -2.01 10.85
CA PHE A 35 0.66 -1.17 9.76
C PHE A 35 -0.39 -0.94 8.66
N CYS A 36 -1.11 -1.98 8.25
CA CYS A 36 -2.21 -1.87 7.28
C CYS A 36 -3.34 -0.96 7.80
N HIS A 37 -3.80 -1.14 9.04
CA HIS A 37 -4.84 -0.31 9.65
C HIS A 37 -4.49 1.19 9.60
N GLY A 38 -3.26 1.54 10.00
CA GLY A 38 -2.80 2.93 9.95
C GLY A 38 -2.82 3.52 8.53
N ASN A 39 -2.42 2.73 7.54
CA ASN A 39 -2.47 3.17 6.14
C ASN A 39 -3.91 3.30 5.62
N ILE A 40 -4.79 2.34 5.93
CA ILE A 40 -6.21 2.40 5.55
C ILE A 40 -6.84 3.68 6.08
N ILE A 41 -6.72 3.95 7.39
CA ILE A 41 -7.26 5.17 8.02
C ILE A 41 -6.69 6.42 7.35
N LYS A 42 -5.37 6.48 7.17
CA LYS A 42 -4.69 7.61 6.51
C LYS A 42 -5.25 7.89 5.13
N TYR A 43 -5.39 6.87 4.28
CA TYR A 43 -5.84 7.06 2.90
C TYR A 43 -7.35 7.39 2.83
N VAL A 44 -8.18 6.75 3.64
CA VAL A 44 -9.62 7.08 3.72
C VAL A 44 -9.82 8.54 4.15
N LEU A 45 -9.13 9.01 5.20
CA LEU A 45 -9.23 10.39 5.66
C LEU A 45 -8.69 11.41 4.63
N ARG A 46 -7.70 11.00 3.83
CA ARG A 46 -7.05 11.87 2.84
C ARG A 46 -7.81 11.97 1.53
N ALA A 47 -8.63 10.96 1.20
CA ALA A 47 -9.37 10.90 -0.07
C ALA A 47 -10.18 12.18 -0.33
N ASN A 48 -10.92 12.67 0.67
CA ASN A 48 -11.74 13.88 0.55
C ASN A 48 -10.94 15.19 0.52
N LYS A 49 -9.61 15.15 0.74
CA LYS A 49 -8.76 16.34 0.86
C LYS A 49 -7.63 16.43 -0.18
N LYS A 50 -7.25 15.32 -0.82
CA LYS A 50 -6.07 15.28 -1.70
C LYS A 50 -6.28 14.54 -3.02
N ASN A 51 -6.31 13.21 -3.01
CA ASN A 51 -6.24 12.42 -4.25
C ASN A 51 -7.55 11.71 -4.61
N GLY A 52 -8.64 11.97 -3.88
CA GLY A 52 -9.97 11.40 -4.17
C GLY A 52 -9.93 9.86 -4.28
N VAL A 53 -10.44 9.37 -5.41
CA VAL A 53 -10.54 7.94 -5.74
C VAL A 53 -9.20 7.21 -5.67
N GLU A 54 -8.07 7.86 -5.97
CA GLU A 54 -6.75 7.20 -5.89
C GLU A 54 -6.40 6.78 -4.46
N ASP A 55 -6.78 7.59 -3.46
CA ASP A 55 -6.54 7.24 -2.06
C ASP A 55 -7.47 6.08 -1.62
N PHE A 56 -8.73 6.03 -2.10
CA PHE A 56 -9.58 4.86 -1.85
C PHE A 56 -9.00 3.58 -2.45
N LYS A 57 -8.40 3.65 -3.65
CA LYS A 57 -7.71 2.49 -4.25
C LYS A 57 -6.50 2.05 -3.43
N LYS A 58 -5.73 3.00 -2.88
CA LYS A 58 -4.62 2.68 -1.97
C LYS A 58 -5.13 2.03 -0.69
N ALA A 59 -6.21 2.53 -0.09
CA ALA A 59 -6.84 1.89 1.07
C ALA A 59 -7.28 0.46 0.75
N LYS A 60 -7.93 0.23 -0.40
CA LYS A 60 -8.33 -1.11 -0.86
C LYS A 60 -7.14 -2.06 -0.94
N LYS A 61 -6.00 -1.64 -1.50
CA LYS A 61 -4.78 -2.47 -1.59
C LYS A 61 -4.30 -2.94 -0.20
N TYR A 62 -4.39 -2.10 0.83
CA TYR A 62 -4.04 -2.52 2.21
C TYR A 62 -5.07 -3.47 2.83
N ILE A 63 -6.36 -3.34 2.45
CA ILE A 63 -7.39 -4.31 2.86
C ILE A 63 -7.11 -5.68 2.22
N GLU A 64 -6.85 -5.70 0.90
CA GLU A 64 -6.50 -6.92 0.15
C GLU A 64 -5.29 -7.63 0.76
N MET A 65 -4.24 -6.88 1.15
CA MET A 65 -3.07 -7.43 1.84
C MET A 65 -3.39 -8.10 3.19
N MET A 66 -4.45 -7.67 3.89
CA MET A 66 -4.84 -8.23 5.19
C MET A 66 -5.68 -9.51 5.05
N ILE A 67 -6.60 -9.52 4.08
CA ILE A 67 -7.45 -10.70 3.83
C ILE A 67 -6.69 -11.80 3.08
N GLY A 68 -5.58 -11.45 2.42
CA GLY A 68 -4.87 -12.35 1.51
C GLY A 68 -5.63 -12.50 0.20
N ASP A 69 -4.96 -12.99 -0.85
CA ASP A 69 -5.68 -13.37 -2.07
C ASP A 69 -6.57 -14.59 -1.73
N GLU A 70 -7.86 -14.35 -1.46
CA GLU A 70 -8.88 -15.40 -1.44
C GLU A 70 -9.08 -15.89 -2.88
N ASN A 71 -8.23 -16.83 -3.31
CA ASN A 71 -8.42 -17.67 -4.50
C ASN A 71 -8.25 -19.14 -4.13
#